data_AF-A0A2G6Y8G6-F1
#
_entry.id   AF-A0A2G6Y8G6-F1
#
_cell.length_a   1.000
_cell.length_b   1.000
_cell.length_c   1.000
_cell.angle_alpha   90.00
_cell.angle_beta   90.00
_cell.angle_gamma   90.00
#
_symmetry.space_group_name_H-M   'P 1'
#
loop_
_entity.id
_entity.type
_entity.pdbx_description
1 polymer ?
#
loop_
_entity_poly.entity_id
_entity_poly.type
_entity_poly.pdbx_seq_one_letter_code
_entity_poly.pdbx_strand_id
1 'polypeptide(L)'
;MNGTRTLKLACLALATAVLGGGAWLAQRGLKQLAWERQQFAQLQQGLESARSLVPEVQRREQLVRSIKDVSQQVERMGFDPSQWGERRLRRAVAPATRVEAAQFLGELGRGGAGQIFVADVFEIGAVSPEASLFQPPLPGDQGLLLGVSGTLHFQTQTAAVSPSPKVTP
;
A
#
# COMPACT_ATOMS: atom_id res chain seq x y z
N MET A 1 57.77 -50.83 55.71
CA MET A 1 57.26 -49.43 55.74
C MET A 1 56.30 -49.10 54.58
N ASN A 2 55.41 -50.01 54.14
CA ASN A 2 54.64 -49.80 52.90
C ASN A 2 53.10 -49.74 53.07
N GLY A 3 52.53 -50.25 54.18
CA GLY A 3 51.07 -50.37 54.35
C GLY A 3 50.32 -49.06 54.63
N THR A 4 50.95 -48.08 55.28
CA THR A 4 50.32 -46.77 55.54
C THR A 4 50.28 -45.87 54.32
N ARG A 5 51.20 -46.06 53.36
CA ARG A 5 51.22 -45.32 52.09
C ARG A 5 50.17 -45.84 51.12
N THR A 6 49.97 -47.16 51.03
CA THR A 6 48.93 -47.76 50.19
C THR A 6 47.53 -47.43 50.69
N LEU A 7 47.30 -47.37 52.01
CA LEU A 7 46.01 -46.96 52.57
C LEU A 7 45.66 -45.49 52.25
N LYS A 8 46.63 -44.58 52.37
CA LYS A 8 46.43 -43.17 52.04
C LYS A 8 46.14 -42.97 50.54
N LEU A 9 46.83 -43.71 49.67
CA LEU A 9 46.59 -43.68 48.23
C LEU A 9 45.22 -44.27 47.87
N ALA A 10 44.78 -45.35 48.54
CA ALA A 10 43.47 -45.92 48.34
C ALA A 10 42.34 -44.97 48.75
N CYS A 11 42.45 -44.31 49.91
CA CYS A 11 41.48 -43.30 50.34
C CYS A 11 41.44 -42.10 49.39
N LEU A 12 42.59 -41.64 48.90
CA LEU A 12 42.66 -40.51 47.97
C LEU A 12 42.04 -40.88 46.61
N ALA A 13 42.27 -42.10 46.12
CA ALA A 13 41.65 -42.62 44.90
C ALA A 13 40.13 -42.73 45.06
N LEU A 14 39.64 -43.22 46.20
CA LEU A 14 38.20 -43.28 46.51
C LEU A 14 37.56 -41.90 46.59
N ALA A 15 38.20 -40.95 47.28
CA ALA A 15 37.71 -39.57 47.37
C ALA A 15 37.65 -38.91 45.99
N THR A 16 38.65 -39.13 45.15
CA THR A 16 38.71 -38.61 43.78
C THR A 16 37.63 -39.24 42.90
N ALA A 17 37.36 -40.54 43.06
CA ALA A 17 36.30 -41.23 42.32
C ALA A 17 34.90 -40.73 42.70
N VAL A 18 34.64 -40.47 43.99
CA VAL A 18 33.35 -39.94 44.45
C VAL A 18 33.15 -38.50 43.96
N LEU A 19 34.17 -37.65 44.03
CA LEU A 19 34.11 -36.28 43.52
C LEU A 19 33.95 -36.23 41.99
N GLY A 20 34.66 -37.09 41.27
CA GLY A 20 34.53 -37.23 39.81
C GLY A 20 33.14 -37.74 39.39
N GLY A 21 32.58 -38.72 40.10
CA GLY A 21 31.23 -39.23 39.87
C GLY A 21 30.14 -38.20 40.16
N GLY A 22 30.28 -37.44 41.24
CA GLY A 22 29.36 -36.35 41.59
C GLY A 22 29.38 -35.21 40.57
N ALA A 23 30.57 -34.80 40.12
CA ALA A 23 30.73 -33.77 39.08
C ALA A 23 30.10 -34.20 37.74
N TRP A 24 30.25 -35.46 37.35
CA TRP A 24 29.71 -35.99 36.11
C TRP A 24 28.18 -36.09 36.11
N LEU A 25 27.58 -36.47 37.25
CA LEU A 25 26.11 -36.48 37.42
C LEU A 25 25.53 -35.06 37.40
N ALA A 26 26.17 -34.11 38.08
CA ALA A 26 25.77 -32.71 38.04
C ALA A 26 25.84 -32.12 36.62
N GLN A 27 26.89 -32.46 35.87
CA GLN A 27 27.05 -32.01 34.49
C GLN A 27 26.01 -32.65 33.54
N ARG A 28 25.57 -33.89 33.79
CA ARG A 28 24.48 -34.53 33.05
C ARG A 28 23.12 -33.89 33.32
N GLY A 29 22.80 -33.60 34.58
CA GLY A 29 21.55 -32.92 34.95
C GLY A 29 21.45 -31.51 34.36
N LEU A 30 22.55 -30.75 34.38
CA LEU A 30 22.60 -29.41 33.78
C LEU A 30 22.42 -29.44 32.25
N LYS A 31 22.94 -30.47 31.57
CA LYS A 31 22.76 -30.64 30.12
C LYS A 31 21.32 -31.00 29.75
N GLN A 32 20.63 -31.82 30.55
CA GLN A 32 19.21 -32.12 30.35
C GLN A 32 18.33 -30.87 30.54
N LEU A 33 18.59 -30.08 31.59
CA LEU A 33 17.87 -28.82 31.83
C LEU A 33 18.16 -27.76 30.75
N ALA A 34 19.38 -27.73 30.19
CA ALA A 34 19.71 -26.86 29.06
C ALA A 34 18.97 -27.29 27.78
N TRP A 35 18.84 -28.59 27.53
CA TRP A 35 18.06 -29.14 26.41
C TRP A 35 16.57 -28.82 26.52
N GLU A 36 15.97 -29.00 27.70
CA GLU A 36 14.56 -28.65 27.93
C GLU A 36 14.32 -27.15 27.76
N ARG A 37 15.22 -26.29 28.28
CA ARG A 37 15.13 -24.83 28.07
C ARG A 37 15.27 -24.44 26.61
N GLN A 38 16.13 -25.11 25.84
CA GLN A 38 16.27 -24.86 24.40
C GLN A 38 15.01 -25.27 23.63
N GLN A 39 14.38 -26.39 23.98
CA GLN A 39 13.12 -26.82 23.37
C GLN A 39 11.97 -25.86 23.70
N PHE A 40 11.88 -25.38 24.95
CA PHE A 40 10.93 -24.34 25.33
C PHE A 40 11.17 -23.01 24.61
N ALA A 41 12.43 -22.59 24.44
CA ALA A 41 12.77 -21.39 23.69
C ALA A 41 12.41 -21.50 22.20
N GLN A 42 12.62 -22.68 21.58
CA GLN A 42 12.23 -22.93 20.18
C GLN A 42 10.71 -22.89 19.99
N LEU A 43 9.94 -23.47 20.91
CA LEU A 43 8.48 -23.43 20.86
C LEU A 43 7.95 -21.99 21.09
N GLN A 44 8.56 -21.24 22.00
CA GLN A 44 8.23 -19.82 22.21
C GLN A 44 8.53 -18.97 20.97
N GLN A 45 9.68 -19.17 20.32
CA GLN A 45 10.02 -18.49 19.07
C GLN A 45 9.03 -18.84 17.94
N GLY A 46 8.59 -20.11 17.86
CA GLY A 46 7.53 -20.53 16.95
C GLY A 46 6.18 -19.84 17.21
N LEU A 47 5.80 -19.68 18.48
CA LEU A 47 4.58 -18.97 18.86
C LEU A 47 4.68 -17.46 18.63
N GLU A 48 5.83 -16.84 18.90
CA GLU A 48 6.05 -15.41 18.65
C GLU A 48 6.05 -15.09 17.15
N SER A 49 6.68 -15.93 16.33
CA SER A 49 6.66 -15.80 14.88
C SER A 49 5.27 -16.04 14.28
N ALA A 50 4.48 -16.97 14.81
CA ALA A 50 3.07 -17.12 14.40
C ALA A 50 2.22 -15.93 14.86
N ARG A 51 2.46 -15.40 16.06
CA ARG A 51 1.71 -14.27 16.63
C ARG A 51 2.02 -12.95 15.95
N SER A 52 3.22 -12.79 15.40
CA SER A 52 3.59 -11.59 14.62
C SER A 52 2.88 -11.49 13.27
N LEU A 53 2.38 -12.61 12.73
CA LEU A 53 1.62 -12.66 11.48
C LEU A 53 0.12 -12.35 11.67
N VAL A 54 -0.42 -12.56 12.87
CA VAL A 54 -1.82 -12.26 13.22
C VAL A 54 -2.25 -10.82 12.88
N PRO A 55 -1.50 -9.75 13.22
CA PRO A 55 -1.91 -8.37 12.89
C PRO A 55 -1.88 -8.07 11.39
N GLU A 56 -1.12 -8.81 10.59
CA GLU A 56 -1.14 -8.67 9.14
C GLU A 56 -2.38 -9.34 8.54
N VAL A 57 -2.73 -10.55 9.01
CA VAL A 57 -3.96 -11.24 8.61
C VAL A 57 -5.19 -10.41 9.00
N GLN A 58 -5.22 -9.86 10.21
CA GLN A 58 -6.31 -8.98 10.66
C GLN A 58 -6.47 -7.73 9.79
N ARG A 59 -5.35 -7.09 9.38
CA ARG A 59 -5.38 -5.95 8.48
C ARG A 59 -5.93 -6.32 7.10
N ARG A 60 -5.53 -7.47 6.55
CA ARG A 60 -6.04 -7.97 5.27
C ARG A 60 -7.53 -8.29 5.35
N GLU A 61 -7.97 -8.93 6.43
CA GLU A 61 -9.39 -9.20 6.66
C GLU A 61 -10.22 -7.92 6.79
N GLN A 62 -9.73 -6.92 7.53
CA GLN A 62 -10.37 -5.61 7.63
C GLN A 62 -10.48 -4.92 6.27
N LEU A 63 -9.42 -4.97 5.46
CA LEU A 63 -9.43 -4.42 4.11
C LEU A 63 -10.48 -5.11 3.23
N VAL A 64 -10.50 -6.45 3.23
CA VAL A 64 -11.49 -7.22 2.45
C VAL A 64 -12.92 -6.90 2.89
N ARG A 65 -13.17 -6.76 4.20
CA ARG A 65 -14.48 -6.32 4.71
C ARG A 65 -14.83 -4.92 4.22
N SER A 66 -13.91 -3.97 4.30
CA SER A 66 -14.15 -2.60 3.80
C SER A 66 -14.42 -2.56 2.30
N ILE A 67 -13.73 -3.37 1.49
CA ILE A 67 -13.97 -3.46 0.04
C ILE A 67 -15.37 -4.01 -0.23
N LYS A 68 -15.79 -5.02 0.52
CA LYS A 68 -17.13 -5.60 0.43
C LYS A 68 -18.23 -4.61 0.84
N ASP A 69 -18.00 -3.83 1.89
CA ASP A 69 -18.97 -2.82 2.33
C ASP A 69 -19.12 -1.71 1.28
N VAL A 70 -18.01 -1.25 0.69
CA VAL A 70 -18.00 -0.29 -0.42
C VAL A 70 -18.72 -0.88 -1.64
N SER A 71 -18.43 -2.12 -2.04
CA SER A 71 -19.09 -2.73 -3.19
C SER A 71 -20.61 -2.85 -3.00
N GLN A 72 -21.07 -3.27 -1.82
CA GLN A 72 -22.49 -3.33 -1.50
C GLN A 72 -23.15 -1.95 -1.45
N GLN A 73 -22.42 -0.91 -1.07
CA GLN A 73 -22.92 0.46 -1.12
C GLN A 73 -23.04 0.96 -2.56
N VAL A 74 -22.04 0.67 -3.40
CA VAL A 74 -22.01 0.98 -4.83
C VAL A 74 -23.15 0.28 -5.59
N GLU A 75 -23.39 -1.01 -5.30
CA GLU A 75 -24.52 -1.77 -5.85
C GLU A 75 -25.88 -1.16 -5.45
N ARG A 76 -26.05 -0.76 -4.18
CA ARG A 76 -27.27 -0.08 -3.71
C ARG A 76 -27.52 1.27 -4.38
N MET A 77 -26.46 1.93 -4.81
CA MET A 77 -26.55 3.18 -5.59
C MET A 77 -26.81 2.93 -7.09
N GLY A 78 -26.91 1.67 -7.51
CA GLY A 78 -27.14 1.29 -8.91
C GLY A 78 -25.93 1.55 -9.81
N PHE A 79 -24.73 1.67 -9.25
CA PHE A 79 -23.51 1.89 -10.01
C PHE A 79 -22.91 0.53 -10.40
N ASP A 80 -22.81 0.25 -11.69
CA ASP A 80 -22.16 -0.96 -12.22
C ASP A 80 -20.79 -0.60 -12.82
N PRO A 81 -19.66 -0.90 -12.14
CA PRO A 81 -18.33 -0.56 -12.63
C PRO A 81 -17.99 -1.17 -14.00
N SER A 82 -18.60 -2.30 -14.38
CA SER A 82 -18.33 -2.94 -15.67
C SER A 82 -18.85 -2.13 -16.86
N GLN A 83 -19.77 -1.21 -16.60
CA GLN A 83 -20.37 -0.33 -17.59
C GLN A 83 -19.62 0.99 -17.71
N TRP A 84 -18.50 1.17 -17.02
CA TRP A 84 -17.69 2.39 -17.10
C TRP A 84 -16.37 2.11 -17.82
N GLY A 85 -16.09 2.93 -18.83
CA GLY A 85 -14.81 3.01 -19.50
C GLY A 85 -13.97 4.14 -18.91
N GLU A 86 -12.66 4.00 -19.04
CA GLU A 86 -11.69 4.98 -18.58
C GLU A 86 -10.85 5.47 -19.75
N ARG A 87 -10.63 6.77 -19.83
CA ARG A 87 -9.71 7.38 -20.79
C ARG A 87 -8.84 8.40 -20.10
N ARG A 88 -7.52 8.18 -20.15
CA ARG A 88 -6.57 9.18 -19.67
C ARG A 88 -6.54 10.37 -20.62
N LEU A 89 -6.73 11.56 -20.08
CA LEU A 89 -6.66 12.82 -20.79
C LEU A 89 -5.39 13.55 -20.37
N ARG A 90 -4.62 14.04 -21.35
CA ARG A 90 -3.46 14.87 -21.09
C ARG A 90 -3.41 16.03 -22.08
N ARG A 91 -3.50 17.24 -21.55
CA ARG A 91 -3.27 18.50 -22.24
C ARG A 91 -2.04 19.14 -21.60
N ALA A 92 -0.97 19.26 -22.38
CA ALA A 92 0.23 19.98 -21.94
C ALA A 92 -0.13 21.45 -21.66
N VAL A 93 0.64 22.08 -20.79
CA VAL A 93 0.49 23.50 -20.48
C VAL A 93 0.83 24.30 -21.75
N ALA A 94 -0.17 24.98 -22.29
CA ALA A 94 -0.02 25.80 -23.47
C ALA A 94 -0.92 27.04 -23.40
N PRO A 95 -0.56 28.13 -24.11
CA PRO A 95 -1.44 29.28 -24.27
C PRO A 95 -2.76 28.85 -24.92
N ALA A 96 -3.87 29.37 -24.37
CA ALA A 96 -5.21 29.23 -24.90
C ALA A 96 -5.98 30.53 -24.73
N THR A 97 -6.89 30.79 -25.67
CA THR A 97 -7.82 31.91 -25.50
C THR A 97 -8.78 31.61 -24.34
N ARG A 98 -9.33 32.66 -23.70
CA ARG A 98 -10.33 32.43 -22.64
C ARG A 98 -11.57 31.70 -23.13
N VAL A 99 -11.93 31.91 -24.39
CA VAL A 99 -13.07 31.23 -25.02
C VAL A 99 -12.78 29.75 -25.17
N GLU A 100 -11.62 29.38 -25.72
CA GLU A 100 -11.18 27.98 -25.84
C GLU A 100 -11.07 27.30 -24.48
N ALA A 101 -10.49 27.99 -23.50
CA ALA A 101 -10.37 27.47 -22.14
C ALA A 101 -11.73 27.24 -21.51
N ALA A 102 -12.66 28.21 -21.61
CA ALA A 102 -14.02 28.05 -21.08
C ALA A 102 -14.79 26.92 -21.80
N GLN A 103 -14.61 26.77 -23.11
CA GLN A 103 -15.20 25.68 -23.87
C GLN A 103 -14.66 24.33 -23.41
N PHE A 104 -13.33 24.18 -23.33
CA PHE A 104 -12.69 22.94 -22.90
C PHE A 104 -13.05 22.56 -21.46
N LEU A 105 -13.01 23.51 -20.52
CA LEU A 105 -13.45 23.29 -19.14
C LEU A 105 -14.94 22.98 -19.06
N GLY A 106 -15.72 23.64 -19.92
CA GLY A 106 -17.13 23.34 -20.12
C GLY A 106 -17.35 21.91 -20.60
N GLU A 107 -16.55 21.40 -21.53
CA GLU A 107 -16.63 20.02 -22.02
C GLU A 107 -16.23 19.00 -20.94
N LEU A 108 -15.20 19.30 -20.14
CA LEU A 108 -14.81 18.45 -19.01
C LEU A 108 -15.85 18.44 -17.88
N GLY A 109 -16.46 19.60 -17.59
CA GLY A 109 -17.41 19.79 -16.50
C GLY A 109 -18.87 19.48 -16.86
N ARG A 110 -19.25 19.58 -18.14
CA ARG A 110 -20.59 19.21 -18.64
C ARG A 110 -20.78 17.71 -18.80
N GLY A 111 -19.81 16.89 -18.39
CA GLY A 111 -19.91 15.44 -18.37
C GLY A 111 -21.33 15.04 -18.02
N GLY A 112 -22.08 14.60 -19.04
CA GLY A 112 -23.53 14.43 -18.94
C GLY A 112 -23.88 13.32 -17.96
N ALA A 113 -25.14 12.87 -17.97
CA ALA A 113 -25.51 11.66 -17.24
C ALA A 113 -24.67 10.47 -17.75
N GLY A 114 -23.57 10.16 -17.03
CA GLY A 114 -22.63 9.09 -17.38
C GLY A 114 -21.23 9.53 -17.82
N GLN A 115 -20.78 10.77 -17.58
CA GLN A 115 -19.36 11.13 -17.75
C GLN A 115 -18.83 11.89 -16.53
N ILE A 116 -17.65 11.50 -16.03
CA ILE A 116 -17.01 12.10 -14.86
C ILE A 116 -15.53 12.31 -15.19
N PHE A 117 -15.06 13.54 -15.13
CA PHE A 117 -13.64 13.85 -15.24
C PHE A 117 -13.02 14.04 -13.86
N VAL A 118 -11.96 13.29 -13.56
CA VAL A 118 -11.16 13.39 -12.33
C VAL A 118 -9.79 13.93 -12.70
N ALA A 119 -9.48 15.14 -12.24
CA ALA A 119 -8.19 15.78 -12.51
C ALA A 119 -7.10 15.25 -11.56
N ASP A 120 -5.98 14.82 -12.12
CA ASP A 120 -4.75 14.55 -11.37
C ASP A 120 -3.98 15.87 -11.14
N VAL A 121 -3.87 16.68 -12.20
CA VAL A 121 -3.15 17.96 -12.22
C VAL A 121 -3.96 18.96 -13.04
N PHE A 122 -4.11 20.16 -12.49
CA PHE A 122 -4.79 21.28 -13.13
C PHE A 122 -3.94 22.54 -12.99
N GLU A 123 -3.55 23.13 -14.12
CA GLU A 123 -2.75 24.34 -14.16
C GLU A 123 -3.49 25.42 -14.96
N ILE A 124 -3.68 26.57 -14.33
CA ILE A 124 -4.23 27.76 -14.97
C ILE A 124 -3.39 28.98 -14.57
N GLY A 125 -2.98 29.77 -15.56
CA GLY A 125 -2.08 30.90 -15.35
C GLY A 125 -2.33 32.03 -16.35
N ALA A 126 -1.97 33.25 -15.99
CA ALA A 126 -1.93 34.36 -16.93
C ALA A 126 -0.71 34.25 -17.86
N VAL A 127 -0.88 34.53 -19.16
CA VAL A 127 0.26 34.56 -20.10
C VAL A 127 1.12 35.82 -19.88
N SER A 128 0.52 36.91 -19.42
CA SER A 128 1.21 38.17 -19.11
C SER A 128 0.64 38.83 -17.85
N PRO A 129 1.37 39.75 -17.20
CA PRO A 129 0.88 40.47 -16.02
C PRO A 129 -0.40 41.27 -16.27
N GLU A 130 -0.59 41.74 -17.51
CA GLU A 130 -1.78 42.49 -17.92
C GLU A 130 -2.99 41.58 -18.21
N ALA A 131 -2.75 40.31 -18.53
CA ALA A 131 -3.78 39.29 -18.75
C ALA A 131 -4.25 38.66 -17.43
N SER A 132 -4.92 39.43 -16.56
CA SER A 132 -5.35 38.97 -15.24
C SER A 132 -6.38 37.82 -15.27
N LEU A 133 -6.19 36.78 -14.47
CA LEU A 133 -7.14 35.66 -14.36
C LEU A 133 -8.52 36.06 -13.80
N PHE A 134 -8.56 37.12 -13.01
CA PHE A 134 -9.75 37.52 -12.25
C PHE A 134 -10.50 38.70 -12.88
N GLN A 135 -10.02 39.22 -14.00
CA GLN A 135 -10.63 40.32 -14.73
C GLN A 135 -11.26 39.80 -16.02
N PRO A 136 -12.35 40.44 -16.49
CA PRO A 136 -12.94 40.09 -17.78
C PRO A 136 -11.93 40.33 -18.91
N PRO A 137 -11.97 39.52 -19.99
CA PRO A 137 -11.08 39.68 -21.13
C PRO A 137 -11.28 41.06 -21.78
N LEU A 138 -10.18 41.80 -21.96
CA LEU A 138 -10.15 43.06 -22.69
C LEU A 138 -9.80 42.84 -24.17
N PRO A 139 -10.10 43.81 -25.07
CA PRO A 139 -9.58 43.78 -26.43
C PRO A 139 -8.04 43.73 -26.40
N GLY A 140 -7.44 42.66 -26.93
CA GLY A 140 -5.98 42.42 -26.89
C GLY A 140 -5.49 41.47 -25.80
N ASP A 141 -6.41 40.82 -25.07
CA ASP A 141 -6.06 39.77 -24.10
C ASP A 141 -5.23 38.64 -24.74
N GLN A 142 -4.04 38.38 -24.18
CA GLN A 142 -3.12 37.35 -24.64
C GLN A 142 -3.55 35.94 -24.21
N GLY A 143 -4.65 35.84 -23.46
CA GLY A 143 -5.22 34.57 -23.02
C GLY A 143 -4.56 34.05 -21.75
N LEU A 144 -4.67 32.74 -21.55
CA LEU A 144 -4.23 32.06 -20.34
C LEU A 144 -3.42 30.81 -20.69
N LEU A 145 -2.49 30.45 -19.82
CA LEU A 145 -1.87 29.13 -19.83
C LEU A 145 -2.85 28.15 -19.20
N LEU A 146 -3.12 27.05 -19.89
CA LEU A 146 -3.95 25.97 -19.35
C LEU A 146 -3.27 24.64 -19.60
N GLY A 147 -3.19 23.81 -18.57
CA GLY A 147 -2.70 22.44 -18.62
C GLY A 147 -3.58 21.56 -17.75
N VAL A 148 -3.94 20.37 -18.24
CA VAL A 148 -4.82 19.44 -17.52
C VAL A 148 -4.36 18.02 -17.76
N SER A 149 -4.21 17.25 -16.70
CA SER A 149 -4.02 15.80 -16.75
C SER A 149 -5.01 15.13 -15.81
N GLY A 150 -5.62 14.03 -16.24
CA GLY A 150 -6.57 13.30 -15.42
C GLY A 150 -7.19 12.11 -16.13
N THR A 151 -8.23 11.56 -15.52
CA THR A 151 -8.96 10.39 -16.03
C THR A 151 -10.41 10.77 -16.28
N LEU A 152 -10.87 10.52 -17.50
CA LEU A 152 -12.27 10.63 -17.88
C LEU A 152 -12.92 9.25 -17.75
N HIS A 153 -13.86 9.12 -16.82
CA HIS A 153 -14.74 7.96 -16.69
C HIS A 153 -16.01 8.23 -17.50
N PHE A 154 -16.47 7.25 -18.28
CA PHE A 154 -17.69 7.39 -19.09
C PHE A 154 -18.46 6.07 -19.13
N GLN A 155 -19.80 6.13 -19.16
CA GLN A 155 -20.64 4.95 -19.31
C GLN A 155 -20.55 4.41 -20.75
N THR A 156 -20.25 3.12 -20.90
CA THR A 156 -20.09 2.43 -22.18
C THR A 156 -21.43 2.06 -22.82
N GLN A 157 -22.51 1.97 -22.04
CA GLN A 157 -23.85 1.62 -22.55
C GLN A 157 -24.54 2.77 -23.31
N THR A 158 -24.14 4.01 -23.06
CA THR A 158 -24.68 5.21 -23.75
C THR A 158 -23.93 5.55 -25.04
N ALA A 159 -22.91 4.75 -25.42
CA ALA A 159 -22.13 4.96 -26.64
C ALA A 159 -22.83 4.49 -27.94
N ALA A 160 -24.14 4.23 -27.89
CA ALA A 160 -24.96 4.29 -29.09
C ALA A 160 -25.41 5.76 -29.29
N VAL A 161 -24.94 6.38 -30.37
CA VAL A 161 -25.25 7.75 -30.86
C VAL A 161 -24.28 8.86 -30.42
N SER A 162 -23.15 8.95 -31.15
CA SER A 162 -22.87 10.12 -32.01
C SER A 162 -21.61 9.85 -32.85
N PRO A 163 -21.74 9.48 -34.14
CA PRO A 163 -20.57 9.45 -35.03
C PRO A 163 -20.07 10.88 -35.25
N SER A 164 -18.78 11.13 -34.96
CA SER A 164 -18.10 12.36 -35.35
C SER A 164 -18.33 12.66 -36.83
N PRO A 165 -18.64 13.90 -37.24
CA PRO A 165 -18.75 14.24 -38.64
C PRO A 165 -17.39 14.03 -39.30
N LYS A 166 -17.35 13.08 -40.23
CA LYS A 166 -16.21 12.80 -41.08
C LYS A 166 -15.98 14.03 -41.96
N VAL A 167 -14.94 14.80 -41.66
CA VAL A 167 -14.46 15.84 -42.58
C VAL A 167 -13.83 15.10 -43.76
N THR A 168 -14.54 15.05 -44.88
CA THR A 168 -13.98 14.65 -46.17
C THR A 168 -13.12 15.79 -46.73
N PRO A 169 -11.99 15.46 -47.40
CA PRO A 169 -11.07 16.43 -48.00
C PRO A 169 -11.70 17.16 -49.20
#